data_AF-A0A3C2DW59-F1
#
_entry.id   AF-A0A3C2DW59-F1
#
_cell.length_a   1.000
_cell.length_b   1.000
_cell.length_c   1.000
_cell.angle_alpha   90.00
_cell.angle_beta   90.00
_cell.angle_gamma   90.00
#
_symmetry.space_group_name_H-M   'P 1'
#
loop_
_entity.id
_entity.type
_entity.pdbx_description
1 polymer ?
#
loop_
_entity_poly.entity_id
_entity_poly.type
_entity_poly.pdbx_seq_one_letter_code
_entity_poly.pdbx_strand_id
1 'polypeptide(L)'
;MEMYSMSSTKLKEYASTANNLAAKIPSSKVYVLLAPTRMEFYGPEEYRTGSHSQQTGISIAYLALSPEVTGVDAYSEIARHTDEYEYFRTDHHWTARGAYYAYKAFCESAGLTCTPLDSFQSGRLDDFVGSMYRYTQSENLKKNPDYVEYFLPRYDVSAESFSTADMTDGKPLRVISTNITDESSKYLAFIQGDKPLIKMVSSCGSGKKVLLIKESYGNALAPFLLDTFSEVYVLDPRQESIQGMNIPSFVENNGIDTVLFCNYTMVPSNSKYMNALNAMIGA
;
A
#
# COMPACT_ATOMS: atom_id res chain seq x y z
N MET A 1 12.79 6.15 -15.21
CA MET A 1 12.34 6.97 -14.07
C MET A 1 10.86 7.22 -14.25
N GLU A 2 10.07 7.16 -13.18
CA GLU A 2 8.67 7.58 -13.21
C GLU A 2 8.59 9.05 -12.82
N MET A 3 8.26 9.91 -13.78
CA MET A 3 8.19 11.35 -13.51
C MET A 3 6.86 11.68 -12.83
N TYR A 4 6.95 12.15 -11.60
CA TYR A 4 5.82 12.70 -10.87
C TYR A 4 5.62 14.17 -11.26
N SER A 5 4.38 14.62 -11.39
CA SER A 5 4.05 16.04 -11.49
C SER A 5 2.77 16.31 -10.72
N MET A 6 2.80 17.34 -9.88
CA MET A 6 1.67 17.71 -9.06
C MET A 6 0.48 18.17 -9.90
N SER A 7 -0.70 17.66 -9.55
CA SER A 7 -1.98 18.22 -9.98
C SER A 7 -2.82 18.51 -8.74
N SER A 8 -2.90 19.79 -8.35
CA SER A 8 -3.63 20.21 -7.15
C SER A 8 -5.09 19.76 -7.20
N THR A 9 -5.73 19.84 -8.38
CA THR A 9 -7.10 19.37 -8.58
C THR A 9 -7.23 17.87 -8.30
N LYS A 10 -6.35 17.03 -8.88
CA LYS A 10 -6.41 15.58 -8.69
C LYS A 10 -6.12 15.15 -7.25
N LEU A 11 -5.19 15.84 -6.59
CA LEU A 11 -4.88 15.61 -5.17
C LEU A 11 -6.06 15.95 -4.26
N LYS A 12 -6.78 17.04 -4.54
CA LYS A 12 -8.01 17.42 -3.81
C LYS A 12 -9.17 16.47 -4.10
N GLU A 13 -9.31 15.99 -5.34
CA GLU A 13 -10.27 14.95 -5.70
C GLU A 13 -10.02 13.67 -4.91
N TYR A 14 -8.75 13.23 -4.80
CA TYR A 14 -8.37 12.06 -3.99
C TYR A 14 -8.73 12.23 -2.50
N ALA A 15 -8.45 13.42 -1.93
CA ALA A 15 -8.87 13.74 -0.57
C ALA A 15 -10.40 13.71 -0.42
N SER A 16 -11.14 14.25 -1.39
CA SER A 16 -12.61 14.19 -1.39
C SER A 16 -13.14 12.77 -1.43
N THR A 17 -12.50 11.85 -2.16
CA THR A 17 -12.86 10.42 -2.17
C THR A 17 -12.79 9.83 -0.76
N ALA A 18 -11.69 10.09 -0.04
CA ALA A 18 -11.52 9.61 1.34
C ALA A 18 -12.55 10.25 2.30
N ASN A 19 -12.79 11.55 2.18
CA ASN A 19 -13.79 12.28 2.97
C ASN A 19 -15.20 11.72 2.75
N ASN A 20 -15.56 11.43 1.49
CA ASN A 20 -16.85 10.85 1.13
C ASN A 20 -17.03 9.45 1.72
N LEU A 21 -15.98 8.63 1.77
CA LEU A 21 -16.05 7.35 2.46
C LEU A 21 -16.24 7.55 3.95
N ALA A 22 -15.41 8.36 4.62
CA ALA A 22 -15.51 8.60 6.06
C ALA A 22 -16.91 9.07 6.51
N ALA A 23 -17.54 9.94 5.74
CA ALA A 23 -18.91 10.39 6.01
C ALA A 23 -19.96 9.25 5.95
N LYS A 24 -19.70 8.19 5.19
CA LYS A 24 -20.59 7.02 5.05
C LYS A 24 -20.32 5.90 6.05
N ILE A 25 -19.15 5.89 6.69
CA ILE A 25 -18.76 4.90 7.70
C ILE A 25 -18.34 5.57 9.02
N PRO A 26 -19.23 6.36 9.67
CA PRO A 26 -18.87 7.16 10.85
C PRO A 26 -18.44 6.34 12.08
N SER A 27 -18.73 5.03 12.09
CA SER A 27 -18.29 4.10 13.13
C SER A 27 -16.85 3.61 12.94
N SER A 28 -16.23 3.83 11.77
CA SER A 28 -14.89 3.37 11.43
C SER A 28 -13.93 4.57 11.29
N LYS A 29 -12.65 4.34 11.57
CA LYS A 29 -11.59 5.34 11.38
C LYS A 29 -11.00 5.23 9.99
N VAL A 30 -10.86 6.36 9.29
CA VAL A 30 -10.31 6.42 7.93
C VAL A 30 -8.94 7.09 7.94
N TYR A 31 -7.95 6.41 7.39
CA TYR A 31 -6.58 6.87 7.27
C TYR A 31 -6.16 6.92 5.80
N VAL A 32 -5.40 7.96 5.44
CA VAL A 32 -4.87 8.15 4.10
C VAL A 32 -3.36 8.19 4.16
N LEU A 33 -2.72 7.25 3.47
CA LEU A 33 -1.28 7.16 3.29
C LEU A 33 -0.97 7.34 1.80
N LEU A 34 -0.42 8.50 1.44
CA LEU A 34 0.18 8.74 0.13
C LEU A 34 1.70 8.52 0.20
N ALA A 35 2.17 7.39 -0.33
CA ALA A 35 3.57 7.01 -0.29
C ALA A 35 4.39 7.75 -1.36
N PRO A 36 5.49 8.44 -1.00
CA PRO A 36 6.40 8.97 -2.01
C PRO A 36 7.06 7.84 -2.80
N THR A 37 7.45 8.13 -4.04
CA THR A 37 8.29 7.23 -4.83
C THR A 37 9.76 7.54 -4.59
N ARG A 38 10.64 6.62 -4.99
CA ARG A 38 12.10 6.82 -4.91
C ARG A 38 12.61 8.12 -5.54
N MET A 39 11.86 8.71 -6.48
CA MET A 39 12.26 9.96 -7.15
C MET A 39 12.37 11.12 -6.17
N GLU A 40 11.56 11.13 -5.12
CA GLU A 40 11.55 12.20 -4.13
C GLU A 40 12.86 12.29 -3.34
N PHE A 41 13.54 11.16 -3.12
CA PHE A 41 14.74 11.08 -2.28
C PHE A 41 16.02 10.92 -3.10
N TYR A 42 15.98 10.15 -4.18
CA TYR A 42 17.16 9.75 -4.95
C TYR A 42 17.19 10.31 -6.38
N GLY A 43 16.16 11.05 -6.79
CA GLY A 43 16.10 11.68 -8.09
C GLY A 43 16.98 12.93 -8.19
N PRO A 44 17.39 13.34 -9.42
CA PRO A 44 17.96 14.65 -9.64
C PRO A 44 17.06 15.75 -9.10
N GLU A 45 17.64 16.84 -8.59
CA GLU A 45 16.92 17.90 -7.89
C GLU A 45 15.76 18.51 -8.69
N GLU A 46 15.94 18.70 -9.99
CA GLU A 46 14.91 19.20 -10.91
C GLU A 46 13.65 18.31 -10.99
N TYR A 47 13.76 17.03 -10.63
CA TYR A 47 12.66 16.06 -10.64
C TYR A 47 12.07 15.76 -9.25
N ARG A 48 12.45 16.53 -8.23
CA ARG A 48 11.92 16.43 -6.85
C ARG A 48 11.65 17.78 -6.18
N THR A 49 11.71 18.87 -6.93
CA THR A 49 11.46 20.25 -6.46
C THR A 49 10.35 20.91 -7.28
N GLY A 50 9.87 22.07 -6.83
CA GLY A 50 8.82 22.81 -7.52
C GLY A 50 7.58 21.95 -7.76
N SER A 51 7.08 21.90 -9.00
CA SER A 51 5.94 21.05 -9.41
C SER A 51 6.18 19.55 -9.29
N HIS A 52 7.42 19.12 -9.06
CA HIS A 52 7.81 17.71 -8.90
C HIS A 52 7.99 17.29 -7.43
N SER A 53 7.84 18.20 -6.46
CA SER A 53 7.91 17.85 -5.04
C SER A 53 6.70 17.00 -4.62
N GLN A 54 6.96 15.74 -4.29
CA GLN A 54 5.93 14.84 -3.77
C GLN A 54 5.52 15.23 -2.35
N GLN A 55 6.43 15.75 -1.53
CA GLN A 55 6.09 16.31 -0.21
C GLN A 55 5.01 17.40 -0.30
N THR A 56 5.17 18.32 -1.25
CA THR A 56 4.22 19.41 -1.49
C THR A 56 2.89 18.84 -1.97
N GLY A 57 2.91 17.84 -2.86
CA GLY A 57 1.71 17.17 -3.36
C GLY A 57 0.92 16.46 -2.26
N ILE A 58 1.61 15.70 -1.41
CA ILE A 58 1.03 15.03 -0.24
C ILE A 58 0.39 16.07 0.68
N SER A 59 1.09 17.18 0.95
CA SER A 59 0.58 18.27 1.78
C SER A 59 -0.70 18.89 1.21
N ILE A 60 -0.78 19.08 -0.12
CA ILE A 60 -2.00 19.59 -0.78
C ILE A 60 -3.19 18.64 -0.58
N ALA A 61 -2.98 17.33 -0.73
CA ALA A 61 -4.03 16.34 -0.50
C ALA A 61 -4.46 16.36 0.98
N TYR A 62 -3.50 16.38 1.92
CA TYR A 62 -3.79 16.27 3.35
C TYR A 62 -4.48 17.52 3.91
N LEU A 63 -4.15 18.71 3.41
CA LEU A 63 -4.86 19.95 3.76
C LEU A 63 -6.31 19.98 3.26
N ALA A 64 -6.68 19.09 2.33
CA ALA A 64 -8.05 18.94 1.82
C ALA A 64 -8.84 17.81 2.50
N LEU A 65 -8.23 17.07 3.43
CA LEU A 65 -8.93 16.06 4.23
C LEU A 65 -9.87 16.73 5.24
N SER A 66 -11.02 16.10 5.48
CA SER A 66 -11.93 16.52 6.54
C SER A 66 -11.36 16.11 7.91
N PRO A 67 -11.84 16.71 9.02
CA PRO A 67 -11.41 16.33 10.37
C PRO A 67 -11.65 14.85 10.74
N GLU A 68 -12.51 14.14 9.99
CA GLU A 68 -12.81 12.72 10.21
C GLU A 68 -11.80 11.78 9.53
N VAL A 69 -10.91 12.31 8.67
CA VAL A 69 -9.89 11.54 7.96
C VAL A 69 -8.50 11.93 8.45
N THR A 70 -7.70 10.95 8.83
CA THR A 70 -6.33 11.18 9.30
C THR A 70 -5.32 10.92 8.19
N GLY A 71 -4.54 11.94 7.83
CA GLY A 71 -3.37 11.77 6.95
C GLY A 71 -2.22 11.11 7.69
N VAL A 72 -1.60 10.10 7.09
CA VAL A 72 -0.44 9.38 7.62
C VAL A 72 0.84 10.01 7.09
N ASP A 73 1.72 10.50 7.96
CA ASP A 73 3.01 11.11 7.58
C ASP A 73 4.09 10.05 7.29
N ALA A 74 3.83 9.22 6.28
CA ALA A 74 4.81 8.25 5.78
C ALA A 74 6.02 8.94 5.14
N TYR A 75 5.86 10.17 4.61
CA TYR A 75 6.94 10.92 4.00
C TYR A 75 8.07 11.15 5.01
N SER A 76 7.76 11.77 6.16
CA SER A 76 8.78 12.14 7.13
C SER A 76 9.44 10.91 7.75
N GLU A 77 8.68 9.84 7.94
CA GLU A 77 9.22 8.60 8.49
C GLU A 77 10.20 7.94 7.52
N ILE A 78 9.83 7.76 6.24
CA ILE A 78 10.74 7.24 5.21
C ILE A 78 11.96 8.16 5.05
N ALA A 79 11.78 9.47 5.04
CA ALA A 79 12.88 10.43 4.87
C ALA A 79 14.01 10.28 5.92
N ARG A 80 13.71 9.76 7.11
CA ARG A 80 14.68 9.51 8.19
C ARG A 80 15.57 8.30 7.95
N HIS A 81 15.21 7.44 7.00
CA HIS A 81 15.87 6.15 6.74
C HIS A 81 16.43 6.06 5.32
N THR A 82 16.66 7.21 4.65
CA THR A 82 17.12 7.26 3.26
C THR A 82 18.52 6.70 3.03
N ASP A 83 19.29 6.47 4.10
CA ASP A 83 20.56 5.74 4.11
C ASP A 83 20.40 4.20 4.12
N GLU A 84 19.18 3.71 4.34
CA GLU A 84 18.81 2.30 4.26
C GLU A 84 18.25 1.91 2.88
N TYR A 85 18.05 0.60 2.68
CA TYR A 85 17.56 0.05 1.42
C TYR A 85 16.03 0.08 1.31
N GLU A 86 15.45 1.28 1.23
CA GLU A 86 14.00 1.52 1.28
C GLU A 86 13.29 1.38 -0.07
N TYR A 87 14.00 1.56 -1.18
CA TYR A 87 13.44 1.47 -2.53
C TYR A 87 14.32 0.62 -3.44
N PHE A 88 13.65 -0.13 -4.33
CA PHE A 88 14.36 -0.89 -5.35
C PHE A 88 15.02 0.04 -6.37
N ARG A 89 16.16 -0.40 -6.92
CA ARG A 89 16.87 0.32 -7.99
C ARG A 89 16.32 -0.07 -9.37
N THR A 90 15.87 -1.31 -9.52
CA THR A 90 15.42 -1.96 -10.75
C THR A 90 13.90 -2.13 -10.82
N ASP A 91 13.18 -1.81 -9.74
CA ASP A 91 11.73 -1.86 -9.66
C ASP A 91 11.15 -0.50 -9.26
N HIS A 92 9.85 -0.32 -9.47
CA HIS A 92 9.14 0.92 -9.20
C HIS A 92 8.67 1.06 -7.75
N HIS A 93 8.60 -0.04 -7.00
CA HIS A 93 8.12 -0.04 -5.61
C HIS A 93 9.20 0.34 -4.59
N TRP A 94 8.75 0.64 -3.38
CA TRP A 94 9.58 0.48 -2.18
C TRP A 94 9.96 -0.99 -1.95
N THR A 95 10.95 -1.24 -1.08
CA THR A 95 11.22 -2.56 -0.50
C THR A 95 10.24 -2.84 0.65
N ALA A 96 10.24 -4.07 1.18
CA ALA A 96 9.48 -4.38 2.40
C ALA A 96 9.89 -3.50 3.59
N ARG A 97 11.15 -3.05 3.62
CA ARG A 97 11.69 -2.14 4.64
C ARG A 97 11.14 -0.73 4.48
N GLY A 98 11.10 -0.18 3.27
CA GLY A 98 10.41 1.10 3.03
C GLY A 98 8.91 1.03 3.34
N ALA A 99 8.26 -0.08 3.00
CA ALA A 99 6.87 -0.34 3.37
C ALA A 99 6.64 -0.42 4.88
N TYR A 100 7.62 -0.97 5.63
CA TYR A 100 7.58 -1.00 7.09
C TYR A 100 7.59 0.41 7.69
N TYR A 101 8.42 1.34 7.17
CA TYR A 101 8.44 2.71 7.67
C TYR A 101 7.12 3.44 7.42
N ALA A 102 6.47 3.19 6.29
CA ALA A 102 5.11 3.66 6.04
C ALA A 102 4.09 3.05 7.03
N TYR A 103 4.21 1.75 7.32
CA TYR A 103 3.39 1.08 8.34
C TYR A 103 3.64 1.64 9.75
N LYS A 104 4.88 1.94 10.12
CA LYS A 104 5.24 2.56 11.39
C LYS A 104 4.61 3.94 11.54
N ALA A 105 4.68 4.77 10.50
CA ALA A 105 3.99 6.06 10.47
C ALA A 105 2.47 5.92 10.63
N PHE A 106 1.88 4.88 10.02
CA PHE A 106 0.46 4.58 10.19
C PHE A 106 0.13 4.19 11.64
N CYS A 107 0.92 3.31 12.27
CA CYS A 107 0.75 2.96 13.66
C CYS A 107 0.81 4.19 14.57
N GLU A 108 1.80 5.07 14.37
CA GLU A 108 1.93 6.33 15.13
C GLU A 108 0.71 7.23 14.95
N SER A 109 0.27 7.42 13.70
CA SER A 109 -0.91 8.25 13.36
C SER A 109 -2.21 7.70 13.96
N ALA A 110 -2.31 6.38 14.10
CA ALA A 110 -3.47 5.68 14.64
C ALA A 110 -3.39 5.43 16.17
N GLY A 111 -2.31 5.86 16.83
CA GLY A 111 -2.09 5.59 18.26
C GLY A 111 -1.93 4.10 18.58
N LEU A 112 -1.42 3.31 17.62
CA LEU A 112 -1.18 1.88 17.72
C LEU A 112 0.28 1.62 18.11
N THR A 113 0.51 0.53 18.86
CA THR A 113 1.88 0.08 19.14
C THR A 113 2.45 -0.59 17.89
N CYS A 114 3.48 0.02 17.30
CA CYS A 114 4.19 -0.57 16.17
C CYS A 114 5.21 -1.60 16.65
N THR A 115 5.13 -2.80 16.11
CA THR A 115 6.13 -3.84 16.35
C THR A 115 7.47 -3.46 15.68
N PRO A 116 8.60 -3.49 16.40
CA PRO A 116 9.92 -3.21 15.84
C PRO A 116 10.29 -4.15 14.68
N LEU A 117 10.92 -3.62 13.63
CA LEU A 117 11.28 -4.38 12.43
C LEU A 117 12.21 -5.56 12.72
N ASP A 118 13.13 -5.38 13.66
CA ASP A 118 14.10 -6.39 14.09
C ASP A 118 13.47 -7.58 14.84
N SER A 119 12.21 -7.47 15.26
CA SER A 119 11.48 -8.56 15.89
C SER A 119 10.86 -9.56 14.90
N PHE A 120 10.87 -9.25 13.60
CA PHE A 120 10.38 -10.14 12.56
C PHE A 120 11.49 -11.06 12.07
N GLN A 121 11.18 -12.35 11.87
CA GLN A 121 12.07 -13.23 11.13
C GLN A 121 12.11 -12.77 9.67
N SER A 122 13.31 -12.56 9.13
CA SER A 122 13.50 -12.08 7.77
C SER A 122 14.28 -13.07 6.89
N GLY A 123 14.21 -12.82 5.59
CA GLY A 123 15.00 -13.49 4.57
C GLY A 123 15.00 -12.66 3.28
N ARG A 124 15.59 -13.19 2.21
CA ARG A 124 15.61 -12.49 0.92
C ARG A 124 15.57 -13.42 -0.28
N LEU A 125 15.17 -12.86 -1.41
CA LEU A 125 15.26 -13.44 -2.74
C LEU A 125 16.28 -12.63 -3.56
N ASP A 126 17.45 -13.21 -3.81
CA ASP A 126 18.54 -12.57 -4.58
C ASP A 126 18.22 -12.50 -6.08
N ASP A 127 18.94 -11.70 -6.86
CA ASP A 127 18.81 -11.57 -8.32
C ASP A 127 17.42 -11.09 -8.79
N PHE A 128 16.92 -10.02 -8.20
CA PHE A 128 15.68 -9.35 -8.61
C PHE A 128 15.95 -8.28 -9.67
N VAL A 129 15.32 -8.41 -10.83
CA VAL A 129 15.34 -7.40 -11.89
C VAL A 129 13.90 -6.97 -12.17
N GLY A 130 13.52 -5.83 -11.61
CA GLY A 130 12.13 -5.39 -11.57
C GLY A 130 11.58 -4.71 -12.82
N SER A 131 10.44 -4.05 -12.63
CA SER A 131 9.66 -3.42 -13.71
C SER A 131 10.39 -2.32 -14.45
N MET A 132 11.35 -1.61 -13.83
CA MET A 132 12.11 -0.55 -14.52
C MET A 132 12.96 -1.11 -15.65
N TYR A 133 13.48 -2.33 -15.53
CA TYR A 133 14.15 -2.99 -16.66
C TYR A 133 13.16 -3.27 -17.78
N ARG A 134 11.96 -3.79 -17.48
CA ARG A 134 10.91 -4.02 -18.49
C ARG A 134 10.53 -2.74 -19.23
N TYR A 135 10.45 -1.60 -18.53
CA TYR A 135 10.12 -0.30 -19.12
C TYR A 135 11.24 0.33 -19.95
N THR A 136 12.51 0.11 -19.59
CA THR A 136 13.64 0.83 -20.18
C THR A 136 14.54 -0.02 -21.07
N GLN A 137 14.48 -1.35 -20.92
CA GLN A 137 15.42 -2.32 -21.49
C GLN A 137 16.90 -1.97 -21.22
N SER A 138 17.16 -1.28 -20.10
CA SER A 138 18.51 -0.82 -19.75
C SER A 138 19.39 -1.97 -19.25
N GLU A 139 20.46 -2.25 -19.98
CA GLU A 139 21.48 -3.24 -19.58
C GLU A 139 22.15 -2.89 -18.24
N ASN A 140 22.19 -1.61 -17.86
CA ASN A 140 22.72 -1.21 -16.56
C ASN A 140 21.88 -1.77 -15.41
N LEU A 141 20.53 -1.78 -15.53
CA LEU A 141 19.64 -2.35 -14.53
C LEU A 141 19.81 -3.87 -14.45
N LYS A 142 19.91 -4.54 -15.60
CA LYS A 142 20.08 -5.99 -15.67
C LYS A 142 21.39 -6.48 -15.03
N LYS A 143 22.47 -5.71 -15.18
CA LYS A 143 23.80 -6.03 -14.60
C LYS A 143 23.93 -5.69 -13.12
N ASN A 144 22.96 -4.98 -12.55
CA ASN A 144 22.96 -4.56 -11.15
C ASN A 144 21.63 -4.94 -10.49
N PRO A 145 21.33 -6.25 -10.37
CA PRO A 145 20.09 -6.69 -9.79
C PRO A 145 19.97 -6.26 -8.32
N ASP A 146 18.73 -6.15 -7.89
CA ASP A 146 18.33 -5.99 -6.49
C ASP A 146 18.16 -7.35 -5.81
N TYR A 147 17.80 -7.32 -4.53
CA TYR A 147 17.21 -8.46 -3.83
C TYR A 147 15.87 -8.03 -3.22
N VAL A 148 14.92 -8.96 -3.09
CA VAL A 148 13.67 -8.73 -2.35
C VAL A 148 13.82 -9.25 -0.93
N GLU A 149 13.97 -8.34 0.04
CA GLU A 149 13.85 -8.65 1.47
C GLU A 149 12.39 -8.92 1.83
N TYR A 150 12.14 -9.89 2.71
CA TYR A 150 10.83 -10.15 3.28
C TYR A 150 10.91 -10.35 4.79
N PHE A 151 9.79 -10.08 5.46
CA PHE A 151 9.59 -10.27 6.89
C PHE A 151 8.37 -11.17 7.09
N LEU A 152 8.54 -12.27 7.81
CA LEU A 152 7.49 -13.26 8.04
C LEU A 152 6.56 -12.77 9.17
N PRO A 153 5.24 -12.98 9.07
CA PRO A 153 4.32 -12.73 10.16
C PRO A 153 4.78 -13.46 11.44
N ARG A 154 4.67 -12.80 12.61
CA ARG A 154 5.08 -13.38 13.90
C ARG A 154 4.04 -14.32 14.52
N TYR A 155 2.81 -14.23 14.03
CA TYR A 155 1.67 -15.02 14.48
C TYR A 155 1.25 -16.01 13.40
N ASP A 156 0.50 -17.04 13.78
CA ASP A 156 -0.14 -17.94 12.81
C ASP A 156 -1.18 -17.17 12.00
N VAL A 157 -1.15 -17.38 10.68
CA VAL A 157 -1.98 -16.67 9.71
C VAL A 157 -2.61 -17.64 8.72
N SER A 158 -3.90 -17.45 8.45
CA SER A 158 -4.59 -18.00 7.28
C SER A 158 -4.94 -16.88 6.30
N ALA A 159 -4.78 -17.12 4.99
CA ALA A 159 -5.10 -16.12 3.97
C ALA A 159 -5.78 -16.74 2.75
N GLU A 160 -6.80 -16.06 2.23
CA GLU A 160 -7.54 -16.45 1.04
C GLU A 160 -7.79 -15.24 0.13
N SER A 161 -7.78 -15.46 -1.18
CA SER A 161 -8.22 -14.49 -2.18
C SER A 161 -9.60 -14.85 -2.73
N PHE A 162 -10.39 -13.83 -3.03
CA PHE A 162 -11.76 -13.93 -3.53
C PHE A 162 -11.90 -13.12 -4.83
N SER A 163 -12.75 -13.57 -5.75
CA SER A 163 -13.04 -12.79 -6.96
C SER A 163 -14.16 -11.77 -6.76
N THR A 164 -15.01 -11.98 -5.75
CA THR A 164 -16.22 -11.19 -5.45
C THR A 164 -16.30 -10.79 -3.97
N ALA A 165 -17.15 -9.80 -3.66
CA ALA A 165 -17.26 -9.20 -2.33
C ALA A 165 -18.05 -10.05 -1.31
N ASP A 166 -18.81 -11.04 -1.76
CA ASP A 166 -19.53 -12.00 -0.92
C ASP A 166 -18.60 -13.07 -0.31
N MET A 167 -17.35 -13.15 -0.80
CA MET A 167 -16.30 -14.06 -0.32
C MET A 167 -16.71 -15.54 -0.33
N THR A 168 -17.44 -15.99 -1.35
CA THR A 168 -17.91 -17.38 -1.47
C THR A 168 -16.94 -18.30 -2.23
N ASP A 169 -15.95 -17.75 -2.95
CA ASP A 169 -15.06 -18.47 -3.86
C ASP A 169 -13.59 -18.53 -3.40
N GLY A 170 -13.38 -18.60 -2.09
CA GLY A 170 -12.06 -18.53 -1.44
C GLY A 170 -11.01 -19.47 -2.02
N LYS A 171 -9.83 -18.91 -2.33
CA LYS A 171 -8.65 -19.64 -2.76
C LYS A 171 -7.50 -19.39 -1.79
N PRO A 172 -6.87 -20.43 -1.21
CA PRO A 172 -5.75 -20.28 -0.31
C PRO A 172 -4.60 -19.47 -0.95
N LEU A 173 -4.02 -18.59 -0.16
CA LEU A 173 -2.97 -17.67 -0.57
C LEU A 173 -1.83 -17.68 0.45
N ARG A 174 -0.59 -17.53 -0.03
CA ARG A 174 0.57 -17.32 0.85
C ARG A 174 0.81 -15.84 1.04
N VAL A 175 0.81 -15.37 2.29
CA VAL A 175 1.08 -13.97 2.62
C VAL A 175 2.49 -13.56 2.20
N ILE A 176 3.49 -14.41 2.48
CA ILE A 176 4.87 -14.26 2.01
C ILE A 176 5.27 -15.53 1.25
N SER A 177 5.64 -15.39 -0.02
CA SER A 177 6.17 -16.47 -0.85
C SER A 177 7.69 -16.41 -0.91
N THR A 178 8.37 -17.38 -0.29
CA THR A 178 9.83 -17.37 -0.09
C THR A 178 10.63 -18.12 -1.16
N ASN A 179 9.97 -18.71 -2.16
CA ASN A 179 10.60 -19.62 -3.13
C ASN A 179 10.29 -19.21 -4.59
N ILE A 180 10.31 -17.91 -4.90
CA ILE A 180 10.10 -17.40 -6.27
C ILE A 180 11.43 -17.41 -7.01
N THR A 181 11.51 -18.19 -8.09
CA THR A 181 12.74 -18.35 -8.89
C THR A 181 12.83 -17.41 -10.09
N ASP A 182 11.69 -16.99 -10.67
CA ASP A 182 11.69 -16.01 -11.75
C ASP A 182 12.19 -14.65 -11.26
N GLU A 183 13.35 -14.25 -11.76
CA GLU A 183 14.06 -12.99 -11.46
C GLU A 183 13.16 -11.77 -11.60
N SER A 184 12.20 -11.80 -12.51
CA SER A 184 11.38 -10.63 -12.84
C SER A 184 10.07 -10.55 -12.05
N SER A 185 9.78 -11.56 -11.23
CA SER A 185 8.50 -11.70 -10.52
C SER A 185 8.65 -11.77 -8.99
N LYS A 186 9.86 -11.49 -8.46
CA LYS A 186 10.13 -11.62 -7.01
C LYS A 186 9.30 -10.67 -6.14
N TYR A 187 8.80 -9.55 -6.65
CA TYR A 187 7.86 -8.70 -5.90
C TYR A 187 6.49 -9.39 -5.61
N LEU A 188 6.14 -10.43 -6.37
CA LEU A 188 4.99 -11.30 -6.04
C LEU A 188 5.20 -12.11 -4.74
N ALA A 189 6.36 -11.95 -4.08
CA ALA A 189 6.58 -12.48 -2.74
C ALA A 189 5.50 -12.01 -1.77
N PHE A 190 5.03 -10.77 -1.91
CA PHE A 190 4.04 -10.18 -1.01
C PHE A 190 2.62 -10.41 -1.54
N ILE A 191 1.81 -11.10 -0.75
CA ILE A 191 0.39 -11.43 -0.99
C ILE A 191 0.08 -11.93 -2.41
N GLN A 192 1.06 -12.51 -3.10
CA GLN A 192 0.95 -13.01 -4.48
C GLN A 192 0.43 -11.98 -5.50
N GLY A 193 0.74 -10.70 -5.25
CA GLY A 193 0.39 -9.58 -6.11
C GLY A 193 -1.03 -9.04 -5.94
N ASP A 194 -1.55 -8.45 -7.01
CA ASP A 194 -2.83 -7.75 -6.98
C ASP A 194 -3.99 -8.74 -7.18
N LYS A 195 -4.77 -8.95 -6.11
CA LYS A 195 -6.01 -9.75 -6.12
C LYS A 195 -7.23 -8.82 -5.94
N PRO A 196 -8.42 -9.22 -6.40
CA PRO A 196 -9.63 -8.41 -6.22
C PRO A 196 -9.92 -8.12 -4.75
N LEU A 197 -9.98 -9.18 -3.94
CA LEU A 197 -10.13 -9.10 -2.51
C LEU A 197 -9.28 -10.21 -1.85
N ILE A 198 -8.60 -9.88 -0.76
CA ILE A 198 -7.92 -10.86 0.10
C ILE A 198 -8.46 -10.71 1.51
N LYS A 199 -8.71 -11.82 2.19
CA LYS A 199 -8.91 -11.86 3.64
C LYS A 199 -7.74 -12.60 4.27
N MET A 200 -7.10 -11.98 5.24
CA MET A 200 -6.06 -12.58 6.07
C MET A 200 -6.51 -12.53 7.52
N VAL A 201 -6.37 -13.64 8.24
CA VAL A 201 -6.74 -13.77 9.65
C VAL A 201 -5.49 -14.12 10.44
N SER A 202 -5.21 -13.34 11.48
CA SER A 202 -4.04 -13.47 12.37
C SER A 202 -4.47 -13.89 13.76
N SER A 203 -3.66 -14.72 14.40
CA SER A 203 -3.81 -15.13 15.81
C SER A 203 -3.28 -14.09 16.81
N CYS A 204 -2.98 -12.85 16.40
CA CYS A 204 -2.46 -11.78 17.28
C CYS A 204 -3.41 -11.37 18.41
N GLY A 205 -4.70 -11.71 18.33
CA GLY A 205 -5.66 -11.57 19.42
C GLY A 205 -6.13 -10.14 19.71
N SER A 206 -5.87 -9.17 18.81
CA SER A 206 -6.27 -7.77 19.00
C SER A 206 -7.78 -7.53 18.87
N GLY A 207 -8.49 -8.41 18.16
CA GLY A 207 -9.91 -8.24 17.79
C GLY A 207 -10.18 -7.15 16.76
N LYS A 208 -9.16 -6.34 16.41
CA LYS A 208 -9.27 -5.22 15.46
C LYS A 208 -9.29 -5.73 14.02
N LYS A 209 -10.00 -5.00 13.15
CA LYS A 209 -10.16 -5.32 11.74
C LYS A 209 -9.87 -4.11 10.86
N VAL A 210 -9.07 -4.33 9.82
CA VAL A 210 -8.70 -3.27 8.86
C VAL A 210 -9.08 -3.65 7.44
N LEU A 211 -9.59 -2.67 6.68
CA LEU A 211 -9.65 -2.70 5.23
C LEU A 211 -8.51 -1.84 4.65
N LEU A 212 -7.57 -2.49 3.98
CA LEU A 212 -6.52 -1.87 3.20
C LEU A 212 -7.01 -1.68 1.76
N ILE A 213 -7.29 -0.44 1.36
CA ILE A 213 -7.63 -0.05 -0.01
C ILE A 213 -6.34 0.42 -0.68
N LYS A 214 -5.87 -0.31 -1.70
CA LYS A 214 -4.50 -0.15 -2.19
C LYS A 214 -4.35 -0.35 -3.68
N GLU A 215 -3.16 0.02 -4.18
CA GLU A 215 -2.55 -0.54 -5.39
C GLU A 215 -1.25 -1.29 -5.03
N SER A 216 -0.37 -1.59 -5.99
CA SER A 216 0.71 -2.56 -5.80
C SER A 216 1.77 -2.17 -4.75
N TYR A 217 1.89 -0.90 -4.31
CA TYR A 217 2.70 -0.55 -3.13
C TYR A 217 2.16 -1.22 -1.86
N GLY A 218 0.85 -1.31 -1.70
CA GLY A 218 0.22 -1.89 -0.51
C GLY A 218 0.53 -3.37 -0.32
N ASN A 219 1.03 -4.06 -1.35
CA ASN A 219 1.36 -5.49 -1.27
C ASN A 219 2.43 -5.75 -0.22
N ALA A 220 3.52 -4.97 -0.20
CA ALA A 220 4.60 -5.11 0.77
C ALA A 220 4.24 -4.59 2.18
N LEU A 221 3.23 -3.72 2.29
CA LEU A 221 2.74 -3.20 3.58
C LEU A 221 1.78 -4.18 4.27
N ALA A 222 0.92 -4.86 3.51
CA ALA A 222 -0.15 -5.70 4.03
C ALA A 222 0.29 -6.77 5.06
N PRO A 223 1.44 -7.46 4.90
CA PRO A 223 1.91 -8.43 5.89
C PRO A 223 2.15 -7.84 7.28
N PHE A 224 2.59 -6.59 7.40
CA PHE A 224 2.85 -5.96 8.70
C PHE A 224 1.58 -5.68 9.49
N LEU A 225 0.44 -5.47 8.81
CA LEU A 225 -0.85 -5.27 9.46
C LEU A 225 -1.27 -6.47 10.31
N LEU A 226 -0.79 -7.69 10.00
CA LEU A 226 -1.14 -8.93 10.72
C LEU A 226 -0.61 -8.98 12.14
N ASP A 227 0.33 -8.10 12.51
CA ASP A 227 0.82 -7.98 13.88
C ASP A 227 -0.09 -7.10 14.76
N THR A 228 -0.91 -6.26 14.13
CA THR A 228 -1.78 -5.28 14.80
C THR A 228 -3.27 -5.60 14.67
N PHE A 229 -3.70 -6.20 13.56
CA PHE A 229 -5.08 -6.51 13.25
C PHE A 229 -5.31 -8.01 13.16
N SER A 230 -6.39 -8.47 13.81
CA SER A 230 -6.79 -9.89 13.77
C SER A 230 -7.41 -10.27 12.43
N GLU A 231 -8.04 -9.31 11.73
CA GLU A 231 -8.52 -9.49 10.36
C GLU A 231 -8.02 -8.34 9.47
N VAL A 232 -7.36 -8.69 8.37
CA VAL A 232 -6.89 -7.75 7.34
C VAL A 232 -7.59 -8.09 6.04
N TYR A 233 -8.40 -7.16 5.56
CA TYR A 233 -9.03 -7.21 4.24
C TYR A 233 -8.20 -6.35 3.29
N VAL A 234 -7.81 -6.87 2.14
CA VAL A 234 -7.03 -6.13 1.14
C VAL A 234 -7.84 -6.02 -0.14
N LEU A 235 -8.15 -4.79 -0.55
CA LEU A 235 -8.97 -4.48 -1.70
C LEU A 235 -8.14 -3.74 -2.75
N ASP A 236 -8.19 -4.24 -3.99
CA ASP A 236 -7.62 -3.56 -5.15
C ASP A 236 -8.74 -3.12 -6.11
N PRO A 237 -9.15 -1.83 -6.09
CA PRO A 237 -10.26 -1.34 -6.91
C PRO A 237 -10.06 -1.51 -8.43
N ARG A 238 -8.83 -1.76 -8.89
CA ARG A 238 -8.53 -1.90 -10.34
C ARG A 238 -9.08 -3.19 -10.93
N GLN A 239 -9.40 -4.17 -10.09
CA GLN A 239 -9.83 -5.50 -10.52
C GLN A 239 -11.29 -5.47 -10.96
N GLU A 240 -11.57 -5.81 -12.21
CA GLU A 240 -12.90 -5.67 -12.80
C GLU A 240 -13.98 -6.48 -12.07
N SER A 241 -13.62 -7.66 -11.55
CA SER A 241 -14.56 -8.54 -10.85
C SER A 241 -15.10 -7.99 -9.54
N ILE A 242 -14.43 -7.00 -8.92
CA ILE A 242 -14.84 -6.41 -7.64
C ILE A 242 -15.48 -5.03 -7.77
N GLN A 243 -15.52 -4.43 -8.97
CA GLN A 243 -16.01 -3.04 -9.14
C GLN A 243 -17.50 -2.84 -8.81
N GLY A 244 -18.28 -3.93 -8.73
CA GLY A 244 -19.67 -3.89 -8.26
C GLY A 244 -19.83 -3.83 -6.73
N MET A 245 -18.73 -3.89 -5.97
CA MET A 245 -18.74 -3.84 -4.51
C MET A 245 -19.16 -2.48 -3.98
N ASN A 246 -19.99 -2.46 -2.93
CA ASN A 246 -20.25 -1.28 -2.13
C ASN A 246 -19.33 -1.29 -0.88
N ILE A 247 -18.33 -0.41 -0.84
CA ILE A 247 -17.35 -0.36 0.24
C ILE A 247 -18.01 -0.02 1.59
N PRO A 248 -18.88 1.00 1.72
CA PRO A 248 -19.55 1.30 2.99
C PRO A 248 -20.29 0.09 3.59
N SER A 249 -21.12 -0.60 2.80
CA SER A 249 -21.82 -1.80 3.25
C SER A 249 -20.87 -2.94 3.58
N PHE A 250 -19.78 -3.11 2.82
CA PHE A 250 -18.78 -4.12 3.13
C PHE A 250 -18.09 -3.87 4.48
N VAL A 251 -17.73 -2.61 4.75
CA VAL A 251 -17.14 -2.18 6.03
C VAL A 251 -18.10 -2.50 7.19
N GLU A 252 -19.36 -2.11 7.07
CA GLU A 252 -20.40 -2.35 8.08
C GLU A 252 -20.64 -3.85 8.30
N ASN A 253 -20.89 -4.61 7.24
CA ASN A 253 -21.23 -6.04 7.30
C ASN A 253 -20.12 -6.91 7.89
N ASN A 254 -18.86 -6.49 7.78
CA ASN A 254 -17.71 -7.22 8.32
C ASN A 254 -17.24 -6.69 9.69
N GLY A 255 -17.86 -5.62 10.20
CA GLY A 255 -17.47 -4.97 11.45
C GLY A 255 -16.04 -4.41 11.38
N ILE A 256 -15.68 -3.79 10.25
CA ILE A 256 -14.35 -3.20 10.04
C ILE A 256 -14.26 -1.87 10.80
N ASP A 257 -13.36 -1.77 11.77
CA ASP A 257 -13.18 -0.55 12.58
C ASP A 257 -12.18 0.45 11.95
N THR A 258 -11.31 -0.02 11.07
CA THR A 258 -10.25 0.80 10.47
C THR A 258 -10.22 0.64 8.95
N VAL A 259 -10.14 1.74 8.21
CA VAL A 259 -9.91 1.75 6.76
C VAL A 259 -8.63 2.52 6.48
N LEU A 260 -7.69 1.90 5.77
CA LEU A 260 -6.41 2.50 5.37
C LEU A 260 -6.34 2.56 3.84
N PHE A 261 -6.25 3.76 3.29
CA PHE A 261 -5.86 3.96 1.90
C PHE A 261 -4.33 3.95 1.83
N CYS A 262 -3.74 3.01 1.12
CA CYS A 262 -2.29 2.92 0.91
C CYS A 262 -1.99 2.95 -0.57
N ASN A 263 -1.62 4.13 -1.07
CA ASN A 263 -1.39 4.40 -2.47
C ASN A 263 -0.15 5.27 -2.64
N TYR A 264 0.67 5.01 -3.66
CA TYR A 264 1.73 5.96 -4.03
C TYR A 264 1.18 7.24 -4.67
N THR A 265 1.99 8.30 -4.66
CA THR A 265 1.62 9.67 -5.07
C THR A 265 1.11 9.83 -6.51
N MET A 266 1.28 8.84 -7.38
CA MET A 266 0.77 8.86 -8.76
C MET A 266 -0.72 8.49 -8.86
N VAL A 267 -1.28 7.78 -7.87
CA VAL A 267 -2.67 7.28 -7.89
C VAL A 267 -3.73 8.36 -8.04
N PRO A 268 -3.63 9.54 -7.40
CA PRO A 268 -4.59 10.63 -7.60
C PRO A 268 -4.84 10.99 -9.09
N SER A 269 -3.83 10.82 -9.95
CA SER A 269 -3.93 11.08 -11.39
C SER A 269 -4.33 9.84 -12.21
N ASN A 270 -4.47 8.67 -11.60
CA ASN A 270 -4.88 7.43 -12.27
C ASN A 270 -6.41 7.32 -12.33
N SER A 271 -7.00 7.72 -13.46
CA SER A 271 -8.45 7.69 -13.65
C SER A 271 -9.06 6.30 -13.54
N LYS A 272 -8.38 5.23 -13.97
CA LYS A 272 -8.90 3.86 -13.84
C LYS A 272 -9.10 3.50 -12.38
N TYR A 273 -8.10 3.76 -11.55
CA TYR A 273 -8.18 3.53 -10.11
C TYR A 273 -9.25 4.41 -9.45
N MET A 274 -9.20 5.72 -9.70
CA MET A 274 -10.09 6.69 -9.05
C MET A 274 -11.55 6.50 -9.43
N ASN A 275 -11.85 6.21 -10.69
CA ASN A 275 -13.23 5.99 -11.13
C ASN A 275 -13.82 4.73 -10.48
N ALA A 276 -13.06 3.63 -10.44
CA ALA A 276 -13.51 2.40 -9.80
C ALA A 276 -13.73 2.61 -8.30
N LEU A 277 -12.78 3.24 -7.61
CA LEU A 277 -12.89 3.51 -6.17
C LEU A 277 -14.06 4.43 -5.84
N ASN A 278 -14.25 5.52 -6.59
CA ASN A 278 -15.39 6.43 -6.39
C ASN A 278 -16.73 5.72 -6.61
N ALA A 279 -16.83 4.89 -7.65
CA ALA A 279 -18.04 4.10 -7.90
C ALA A 279 -18.36 3.15 -6.73
N MET A 280 -17.35 2.47 -6.19
CA MET A 280 -17.51 1.54 -5.06
C MET A 280 -17.85 2.24 -3.72
N ILE A 281 -17.43 3.49 -3.56
CA ILE A 281 -17.82 4.35 -2.42
C ILE A 281 -19.21 4.98 -2.64
N GLY A 282 -19.61 5.17 -3.90
CA GLY A 282 -20.75 5.99 -4.30
C GLY A 282 -20.48 7.49 -4.11
N ALA A 283 -19.27 7.92 -4.48
CA ALA A 283 -18.75 9.29 -4.38
C ALA A 283 -18.83 10.06 -5.71
#